data_AF-A0A6G1EIG9-F1
#
_entry.id   AF-A0A6G1EIG9-F1
#
_cell.length_a   1.000
_cell.length_b   1.000
_cell.length_c   1.000
_cell.angle_alpha   90.00
_cell.angle_beta   90.00
_cell.angle_gamma   90.00
#
_symmetry.space_group_name_H-M   'P 1'
#
loop_
_entity.id
_entity.type
_entity.pdbx_description
1 polymer ?
#
loop_
_entity_poly.entity_id
_entity_poly.type
_entity_poly.pdbx_seq_one_letter_code
_entity_poly.pdbx_strand_id
1 'polypeptide(L)'
;MGPASRKHKSSRKYAAPHEAKPPRYPQCNPSITASAADSGVAKERPSSSSPTMAGGSEAMVQELPSTPTLAARMAKLAPLEGLGCEVAAGSLMANREREYKSTNKLTEGRRPIYAIVFNFLDVRYYDVFATASGPRLSTYRCLMNGNFALLQGYLDDNNNESFFTVSWSCDIDGNPLLVAAGSTGIIRVINCATEKIHKSLVGHGGSVNEIKSQPLKPSLIISASKDESIRLWNVQTGICILIFAGVGGHRHEVLSVDFHASDIYRFASCGMDNTVKIWSMREFWPYVEKSYSWTDAPSKFPTKFVQFPALVAEVHSNYVDCTRWLGDFILSKSVENEILLWEPITKEQSLSEGYIDVLQKYPVPDCNIWFMKFSCDFHLNQLAIGNSEGKVYVWEVQTSPPVLIARLSNPQLKSAIRQTAVSFDGSHCIN
;
A
#
# COMPACT_ATOMS: atom_id res chain seq x y z
N MET A 1 62.04 -9.87 30.89
CA MET A 1 61.23 -10.32 32.03
C MET A 1 59.92 -9.53 32.01
N GLY A 2 58.76 -10.19 31.93
CA GLY A 2 57.43 -9.58 32.16
C GLY A 2 57.19 -9.36 33.67
N PRO A 3 55.93 -9.21 34.17
CA PRO A 3 54.59 -9.37 33.55
C PRO A 3 53.67 -8.14 33.88
N ALA A 4 52.33 -8.15 33.89
CA ALA A 4 51.24 -8.53 32.98
C ALA A 4 49.89 -8.07 33.61
N SER A 5 48.87 -7.77 32.78
CA SER A 5 47.40 -7.82 33.05
C SER A 5 46.80 -6.83 34.08
N ARG A 6 45.55 -6.34 34.01
CA ARG A 6 44.27 -6.92 33.54
C ARG A 6 43.35 -5.87 32.89
N LYS A 7 42.63 -6.32 31.85
CA LYS A 7 41.41 -5.70 31.29
C LYS A 7 40.18 -6.17 32.09
N HIS A 8 39.28 -5.26 32.47
CA HIS A 8 37.92 -5.61 32.87
C HIS A 8 36.96 -5.49 31.67
N LYS A 9 36.39 -6.62 31.26
CA LYS A 9 35.20 -6.68 30.40
C LYS A 9 33.96 -6.61 31.29
N SER A 10 33.08 -5.63 31.04
CA SER A 10 31.71 -5.59 31.57
C SER A 10 30.75 -5.94 30.42
N SER A 11 30.23 -7.16 30.45
CA SER A 11 29.15 -7.63 29.58
C SER A 11 27.80 -7.21 30.19
N ARG A 12 27.11 -6.23 29.61
CA ARG A 12 25.68 -6.01 29.86
C ARG A 12 24.87 -6.78 28.83
N LYS A 13 24.12 -7.76 29.32
CA LYS A 13 23.08 -8.49 28.60
C LYS A 13 21.96 -7.50 28.23
N TYR A 14 21.53 -7.49 26.97
CA TYR A 14 20.30 -6.81 26.54
C TYR A 14 19.12 -7.64 27.05
N ALA A 15 18.31 -7.05 27.94
CA ALA A 15 17.01 -7.57 28.33
C ALA A 15 15.96 -7.02 27.36
N ALA A 16 15.07 -7.89 26.89
CA ALA A 16 13.91 -7.51 26.09
C ALA A 16 12.98 -6.57 26.88
N PRO A 17 12.40 -5.53 26.27
CA PRO A 17 11.44 -4.69 26.97
C PRO A 17 10.11 -5.44 27.15
N HIS A 18 9.60 -5.36 28.38
CA HIS A 18 8.36 -5.93 28.86
C HIS A 18 7.13 -5.51 28.03
N GLU A 19 6.25 -6.48 27.77
CA GLU A 19 4.88 -6.29 27.28
C GLU A 19 4.10 -5.34 28.20
N ALA A 20 3.68 -4.19 27.66
CA ALA A 20 2.67 -3.35 28.30
C ALA A 20 1.29 -3.79 27.77
N LYS A 21 0.43 -4.27 28.67
CA LYS A 21 -0.98 -4.57 28.36
C LYS A 21 -1.71 -3.31 27.88
N PRO A 22 -2.60 -3.41 26.87
CA PRO A 22 -3.37 -2.25 26.40
C PRO A 22 -4.41 -1.81 27.45
N PRO A 23 -4.76 -0.52 27.50
CA PRO A 23 -5.76 0.00 28.41
C PRO A 23 -7.18 -0.43 27.99
N ARG A 24 -8.03 -0.73 28.99
CA ARG A 24 -9.47 -0.98 28.79
C ARG A 24 -10.19 0.36 28.58
N TYR A 25 -10.88 0.51 27.45
CA TYR A 25 -11.81 1.62 27.23
C TYR A 25 -13.24 1.25 27.70
N PRO A 26 -13.99 2.18 28.30
CA PRO A 26 -15.34 1.91 28.81
C PRO A 26 -16.36 1.81 27.67
N GLN A 27 -17.26 0.83 27.75
CA GLN A 27 -18.42 0.69 26.88
C GLN A 27 -19.51 1.71 27.29
N CYS A 28 -19.88 2.60 26.37
CA CYS A 28 -21.13 3.38 26.48
C CYS A 28 -22.18 2.77 25.55
N ASN A 29 -23.22 2.17 26.15
CA ASN A 29 -24.48 1.83 25.47
C ASN A 29 -25.35 3.08 25.36
N PRO A 30 -25.95 3.39 24.20
CA PRO A 30 -27.13 4.23 24.15
C PRO A 30 -28.38 3.36 24.01
N SER A 31 -29.18 3.32 25.07
CA SER A 31 -30.58 2.95 25.05
C SER A 31 -31.39 4.06 24.37
N ILE A 32 -32.08 3.75 23.26
CA ILE A 32 -33.04 4.66 22.62
C ILE A 32 -34.45 4.09 22.81
N THR A 33 -35.24 4.77 23.63
CA THR A 33 -36.69 4.68 23.70
C THR A 33 -37.30 5.44 22.51
N ALA A 34 -38.10 4.76 21.69
CA ALA A 34 -38.87 5.39 20.62
C ALA A 34 -40.33 5.55 21.04
N SER A 35 -40.81 6.80 21.11
CA SER A 35 -42.25 7.12 21.14
C SER A 35 -42.73 7.38 19.71
N ALA A 36 -43.62 6.52 19.21
CA ALA A 36 -44.29 6.70 17.93
C ALA A 36 -45.60 7.46 18.13
N ALA A 37 -45.77 8.55 17.37
CA ALA A 37 -47.03 9.25 17.21
C ALA A 37 -47.83 8.61 16.05
N ASP A 38 -49.13 8.55 16.29
CA ASP A 38 -50.17 7.88 15.53
C ASP A 38 -50.76 8.76 14.41
N SER A 39 -51.68 8.17 13.65
CA SER A 39 -52.52 8.64 12.53
C SER A 39 -52.00 8.21 11.14
N GLY A 40 -52.73 7.44 10.33
CA GLY A 40 -54.09 6.92 10.45
C GLY A 40 -54.72 6.94 9.06
N VAL A 41 -54.95 5.78 8.43
CA VAL A 41 -55.88 5.64 7.31
C VAL A 41 -56.58 4.28 7.43
N ALA A 42 -57.90 4.32 7.30
CA ALA A 42 -58.83 3.27 7.65
C ALA A 42 -59.14 2.30 6.50
N LYS A 43 -59.40 1.04 6.91
CA LYS A 43 -60.42 0.07 6.46
C LYS A 43 -60.66 -0.15 4.96
N GLU A 44 -60.55 -1.41 4.56
CA GLU A 44 -61.73 -2.26 4.26
C GLU A 44 -61.36 -3.77 4.19
N ARG A 45 -62.28 -4.60 4.67
CA ARG A 45 -62.35 -6.08 4.57
C ARG A 45 -63.75 -6.39 4.04
N PRO A 46 -63.95 -7.53 3.35
CA PRO A 46 -64.72 -8.63 3.98
C PRO A 46 -64.18 -10.04 3.59
N SER A 47 -64.09 -10.99 4.54
CA SER A 47 -64.92 -12.21 4.74
C SER A 47 -64.94 -13.18 3.54
N SER A 48 -64.93 -14.51 3.62
CA SER A 48 -65.00 -15.55 4.66
C SER A 48 -65.03 -16.89 3.91
N SER A 49 -64.45 -17.96 4.44
CA SER A 49 -65.04 -19.32 4.51
C SER A 49 -63.99 -20.41 4.75
N SER A 50 -64.29 -21.27 5.71
CA SER A 50 -63.70 -22.59 5.94
C SER A 50 -64.84 -23.62 5.84
N PRO A 51 -64.57 -24.91 5.56
CA PRO A 51 -64.62 -25.87 6.68
C PRO A 51 -63.67 -27.11 6.57
N THR A 52 -63.26 -27.63 7.75
CA THR A 52 -63.06 -29.05 8.22
C THR A 52 -62.42 -30.13 7.30
N MET A 53 -61.60 -31.12 7.70
CA MET A 53 -61.28 -31.77 8.99
C MET A 53 -60.07 -32.74 8.82
N ALA A 54 -59.35 -32.97 9.93
CA ALA A 54 -58.66 -34.21 10.38
C ALA A 54 -57.43 -34.79 9.65
N GLY A 55 -56.36 -35.00 10.42
CA GLY A 55 -55.24 -35.90 10.13
C GLY A 55 -53.96 -35.52 10.88
N GLY A 56 -53.72 -36.10 12.06
CA GLY A 56 -52.53 -35.83 12.86
C GLY A 56 -51.30 -36.61 12.40
N SER A 57 -50.13 -35.98 12.51
CA SER A 57 -48.82 -36.65 12.72
C SER A 57 -47.77 -35.61 13.12
N GLU A 58 -47.07 -35.94 14.22
CA GLU A 58 -45.82 -35.42 14.78
C GLU A 58 -45.09 -34.25 14.07
N ALA A 59 -44.89 -33.16 14.81
CA ALA A 59 -44.00 -32.07 14.40
C ALA A 59 -42.54 -32.42 14.73
N MET A 60 -41.75 -32.77 13.71
CA MET A 60 -40.30 -32.53 13.74
C MET A 60 -40.06 -31.02 13.67
N VAL A 61 -39.32 -30.49 14.64
CA VAL A 61 -38.77 -29.14 14.56
C VAL A 61 -37.71 -29.14 13.44
N GLN A 62 -38.04 -28.57 12.28
CA GLN A 62 -37.04 -28.20 11.28
C GLN A 62 -36.28 -26.98 11.81
N GLU A 63 -35.02 -27.18 12.20
CA GLU A 63 -34.06 -26.08 12.27
C GLU A 63 -33.95 -25.47 10.86
N LEU A 64 -34.21 -24.17 10.76
CA LEU A 64 -33.85 -23.37 9.59
C LEU A 64 -32.35 -23.54 9.35
N PRO A 65 -31.89 -23.76 8.10
CA PRO A 65 -30.46 -23.81 7.84
C PRO A 65 -29.85 -22.49 8.26
N SER A 66 -28.95 -22.53 9.24
CA SER A 66 -28.20 -21.37 9.68
C SER A 66 -27.46 -20.80 8.47
N THR A 67 -27.80 -19.57 8.06
CA THR A 67 -27.00 -18.83 7.10
C THR A 67 -25.58 -18.72 7.65
N PRO A 68 -24.55 -19.28 6.99
CA PRO A 68 -23.19 -19.12 7.44
C PRO A 68 -22.88 -17.62 7.45
N THR A 69 -22.24 -17.15 8.53
CA THR A 69 -21.81 -15.75 8.65
C THR A 69 -20.87 -15.41 7.48
N LEU A 70 -20.87 -14.16 7.02
CA LEU A 70 -20.00 -13.69 5.92
C LEU A 70 -18.52 -14.07 6.15
N ALA A 71 -18.10 -14.17 7.42
CA ALA A 71 -16.77 -14.62 7.83
C ALA A 71 -16.45 -16.07 7.42
N ALA A 72 -17.42 -16.98 7.38
CA ALA A 72 -17.21 -18.37 7.00
C ALA A 72 -16.99 -18.55 5.48
N ARG A 73 -17.39 -17.59 4.64
CA ARG A 73 -17.18 -17.62 3.19
C ARG A 73 -15.79 -17.11 2.77
N MET A 74 -14.98 -16.60 3.71
CA MET A 74 -13.66 -16.01 3.42
C MET A 74 -12.49 -16.95 3.75
N ALA A 75 -12.72 -18.02 4.52
CA ALA A 75 -11.64 -18.73 5.22
C ALA A 75 -10.83 -19.75 4.40
N LYS A 76 -11.05 -19.91 3.09
CA LYS A 76 -10.26 -20.85 2.26
C LYS A 76 -10.21 -20.42 0.80
N LEU A 77 -9.46 -19.36 0.50
CA LEU A 77 -8.99 -19.11 -0.86
C LEU A 77 -7.58 -19.70 -0.95
N ALA A 78 -7.42 -20.74 -1.76
CA ALA A 78 -6.09 -21.27 -2.07
C ALA A 78 -5.66 -20.67 -3.42
N PRO A 79 -4.43 -20.13 -3.54
CA PRO A 79 -3.85 -19.85 -4.85
C PRO A 79 -3.89 -21.14 -5.68
N LEU A 80 -4.50 -21.08 -6.86
CA LEU A 80 -4.40 -22.13 -7.86
C LEU A 80 -3.35 -21.74 -8.89
N GLU A 81 -2.67 -22.76 -9.39
CA GLU A 81 -1.85 -22.68 -10.59
C GLU A 81 -2.81 -22.48 -11.77
N GLY A 82 -2.56 -21.48 -12.61
CA GLY A 82 -3.53 -20.95 -13.56
C GLY A 82 -4.10 -21.91 -14.58
N LEU A 83 -5.12 -21.44 -15.32
CA LEU A 83 -5.85 -22.20 -16.33
C LEU A 83 -4.91 -22.76 -17.44
N GLY A 84 -4.39 -23.97 -17.22
CA GLY A 84 -3.75 -24.82 -18.23
C GLY A 84 -2.22 -24.76 -18.35
N CYS A 85 -1.49 -24.02 -17.50
CA CYS A 85 -0.03 -23.92 -17.56
C CYS A 85 0.61 -23.92 -16.16
N GLU A 86 1.74 -24.61 -16.00
CA GLU A 86 2.58 -24.52 -14.78
C GLU A 86 2.96 -23.05 -14.49
N VAL A 87 2.96 -22.66 -13.21
CA VAL A 87 3.37 -21.30 -12.78
C VAL A 87 4.77 -21.01 -13.28
N ALA A 88 4.94 -19.94 -14.06
CA ALA A 88 6.22 -19.63 -14.66
C ALA A 88 7.15 -18.99 -13.63
N ALA A 89 8.14 -19.76 -13.15
CA ALA A 89 9.12 -19.27 -12.18
C ALA A 89 10.38 -18.75 -12.89
N GLY A 90 10.81 -17.54 -12.52
CA GLY A 90 12.04 -16.96 -13.01
C GLY A 90 13.29 -17.69 -12.51
N SER A 91 14.31 -17.80 -13.37
CA SER A 91 15.61 -18.35 -12.98
C SER A 91 16.51 -17.29 -12.34
N LEU A 92 17.24 -17.65 -11.28
CA LEU A 92 18.25 -16.78 -10.65
C LEU A 92 19.54 -16.65 -11.47
N MET A 93 19.63 -17.30 -12.64
CA MET A 93 20.71 -17.08 -13.58
C MET A 93 20.41 -15.83 -14.42
N ALA A 94 21.20 -14.78 -14.23
CA ALA A 94 21.00 -13.51 -14.94
C ALA A 94 21.32 -13.64 -16.43
N ASN A 95 20.42 -13.11 -17.27
CA ASN A 95 20.65 -12.89 -18.68
C ASN A 95 21.66 -11.74 -18.84
N ARG A 96 22.81 -12.00 -19.47
CA ARG A 96 23.92 -11.04 -19.57
C ARG A 96 23.79 -10.03 -20.72
N GLU A 97 22.60 -9.91 -21.33
CA GLU A 97 22.34 -8.96 -22.42
C GLU A 97 22.36 -7.49 -21.96
N ARG A 98 22.06 -7.23 -20.68
CA ARG A 98 22.20 -5.91 -20.05
C ARG A 98 23.07 -6.00 -18.80
N GLU A 99 23.93 -5.01 -18.61
CA GLU A 99 24.80 -4.91 -17.45
C GLU A 99 24.67 -3.55 -16.78
N TYR A 100 24.51 -3.55 -15.46
CA TYR A 100 24.59 -2.35 -14.64
C TYR A 100 25.97 -2.25 -14.01
N LYS A 101 26.53 -1.04 -14.01
CA LYS A 101 27.79 -0.74 -13.35
C LYS A 101 27.54 0.24 -12.20
N SER A 102 28.13 -0.03 -11.04
CA SER A 102 28.15 0.93 -9.93
C SER A 102 28.95 2.17 -10.34
N THR A 103 28.31 3.33 -10.38
CA THR A 103 28.92 4.60 -10.80
C THR A 103 29.22 5.54 -9.62
N ASN A 104 28.36 5.59 -8.62
CA ASN A 104 28.51 6.50 -7.48
C ASN A 104 27.87 5.94 -6.20
N LYS A 105 28.20 6.56 -5.05
CA LYS A 105 27.58 6.32 -3.74
C LYS A 105 27.54 7.62 -2.95
N LEU A 106 26.36 7.96 -2.44
CA LEU A 106 26.15 9.05 -1.50
C LEU A 106 25.61 8.51 -0.18
N THR A 107 25.96 9.12 0.94
CA THR A 107 25.43 8.75 2.27
C THR A 107 24.66 9.92 2.87
N GLU A 108 23.38 9.72 3.14
CA GLU A 108 22.52 10.71 3.80
C GLU A 108 22.41 10.44 5.30
N GLY A 109 23.13 11.23 6.10
CA GLY A 109 23.04 11.15 7.55
C GLY A 109 23.39 9.76 8.11
N ARG A 110 22.70 9.37 9.19
CA ARG A 110 22.90 8.07 9.87
C ARG A 110 21.61 7.24 10.00
N ARG A 111 20.48 7.77 9.54
CA ARG A 111 19.17 7.12 9.62
C ARG A 111 18.92 6.34 8.33
N PRO A 112 18.16 5.22 8.38
CA PRO A 112 17.79 4.49 7.17
C PRO A 112 17.04 5.39 6.19
N ILE A 113 17.36 5.26 4.90
CA ILE A 113 16.53 5.77 3.82
C ILE A 113 15.40 4.75 3.63
N TYR A 114 14.16 5.16 3.83
CA TYR A 114 13.00 4.27 3.73
C TYR A 114 12.32 4.33 2.36
N ALA A 115 12.45 5.46 1.67
CA ALA A 115 11.85 5.63 0.36
C ALA A 115 12.75 6.44 -0.58
N ILE A 116 12.68 6.06 -1.85
CA ILE A 116 13.32 6.73 -2.98
C ILE A 116 12.40 6.64 -4.20
N VAL A 117 12.18 7.76 -4.89
CA VAL A 117 11.26 7.83 -6.05
C VAL A 117 11.73 8.84 -7.10
N PHE A 118 11.78 8.44 -8.38
CA PHE A 118 11.95 9.36 -9.51
C PHE A 118 10.67 10.17 -9.78
N ASN A 119 10.83 11.35 -10.35
CA ASN A 119 9.73 12.20 -10.79
C ASN A 119 9.39 11.90 -12.26
N PHE A 120 8.25 11.27 -12.49
CA PHE A 120 7.75 10.98 -13.84
C PHE A 120 6.57 11.85 -14.26
N LEU A 121 6.30 12.95 -13.55
CA LEU A 121 5.16 13.81 -13.87
C LEU A 121 5.39 14.68 -15.12
N ASP A 122 6.64 15.01 -15.41
CA ASP A 122 7.03 15.85 -16.54
C ASP A 122 8.43 15.46 -17.03
N VAL A 123 8.62 15.42 -18.34
CA VAL A 123 9.87 15.02 -19.00
C VAL A 123 11.10 15.81 -18.53
N ARG A 124 10.91 17.06 -18.08
CA ARG A 124 11.97 17.92 -17.53
C ARG A 124 12.56 17.40 -16.20
N TYR A 125 11.87 16.46 -15.56
CA TYR A 125 12.20 15.93 -14.25
C TYR A 125 12.47 14.42 -14.23
N TYR A 126 12.52 13.75 -15.38
CA TYR A 126 12.76 12.29 -15.43
C TYR A 126 14.11 11.86 -14.84
N ASP A 127 15.05 12.79 -14.71
CA ASP A 127 16.35 12.63 -14.05
C ASP A 127 16.35 13.06 -12.58
N VAL A 128 15.22 13.56 -12.07
CA VAL A 128 15.07 14.05 -10.69
C VAL A 128 14.45 12.97 -9.82
N PHE A 129 14.99 12.75 -8.63
CA PHE A 129 14.44 11.84 -7.64
C PHE A 129 14.43 12.45 -6.24
N ALA A 130 13.64 11.87 -5.34
CA ALA A 130 13.56 12.26 -3.95
C ALA A 130 13.85 11.07 -3.03
N THR A 131 14.42 11.34 -1.87
CA THR A 131 14.67 10.36 -0.79
C THR A 131 13.99 10.80 0.50
N ALA A 132 13.65 9.84 1.35
CA ALA A 132 13.09 10.05 2.68
C ALA A 132 13.90 9.30 3.75
N SER A 133 14.46 10.05 4.71
CA SER A 133 15.29 9.50 5.79
C SER A 133 15.10 10.28 7.09
N GLY A 134 14.52 9.62 8.11
CA GLY A 134 14.17 10.31 9.36
C GLY A 134 13.27 11.52 9.09
N PRO A 135 13.50 12.69 9.72
CA PRO A 135 12.71 13.90 9.46
C PRO A 135 13.13 14.64 8.19
N ARG A 136 14.01 14.08 7.34
CA ARG A 136 14.55 14.74 6.16
C ARG A 136 13.96 14.18 4.88
N LEU A 137 13.69 15.08 3.94
CA LEU A 137 13.49 14.77 2.52
C LEU A 137 14.57 15.48 1.72
N SER A 138 15.13 14.81 0.74
CA SER A 138 16.15 15.39 -0.14
C SER A 138 15.76 15.16 -1.60
N THR A 139 15.96 16.14 -2.47
CA THR A 139 15.79 15.98 -3.92
C THR A 139 17.12 16.06 -4.62
N TYR A 140 17.28 15.24 -5.65
CA TYR A 140 18.51 15.11 -6.40
C TYR A 140 18.23 15.09 -7.88
N ARG A 141 19.21 15.51 -8.68
CA ARG A 141 19.29 15.23 -10.11
C ARG A 141 20.36 14.18 -10.37
N CYS A 142 19.99 13.13 -11.08
CA CYS A 142 20.91 12.12 -11.60
C CYS A 142 21.57 12.65 -12.87
N LEU A 143 22.89 12.83 -12.83
CA LEU A 143 23.68 13.32 -13.94
C LEU A 143 24.10 12.17 -14.87
N MET A 144 24.37 12.48 -16.14
CA MET A 144 24.76 11.47 -17.15
C MET A 144 26.01 10.65 -16.79
N ASN A 145 26.90 11.18 -15.95
CA ASN A 145 28.08 10.46 -15.47
C ASN A 145 27.81 9.57 -14.24
N GLY A 146 26.55 9.43 -13.83
CA GLY A 146 26.12 8.66 -12.65
C GLY A 146 26.29 9.41 -11.33
N ASN A 147 26.71 10.67 -11.33
CA ASN A 147 26.77 11.49 -10.11
C ASN A 147 25.39 12.07 -9.75
N PHE A 148 25.23 12.47 -8.50
CA PHE A 148 24.00 13.08 -7.98
C PHE A 148 24.27 14.53 -7.60
N ALA A 149 23.49 15.46 -8.15
CA ALA A 149 23.47 16.84 -7.70
C ALA A 149 22.30 17.03 -6.71
N LEU A 150 22.60 17.40 -5.47
CA LEU A 150 21.58 17.79 -4.49
C LEU A 150 20.90 19.07 -4.98
N LEU A 151 19.57 19.05 -5.06
CA LEU A 151 18.76 20.21 -5.45
C LEU A 151 18.18 20.91 -4.22
N GLN A 152 17.51 20.17 -3.34
CA GLN A 152 16.85 20.70 -2.15
C GLN A 152 16.95 19.71 -0.99
N GLY A 153 16.98 20.23 0.24
CA GLY A 153 16.72 19.45 1.44
C GLY A 153 15.64 20.10 2.28
N TYR A 154 14.59 19.34 2.63
CA TYR A 154 13.59 19.72 3.62
C TYR A 154 13.86 18.96 4.93
N LEU A 155 13.72 19.64 6.06
CA LEU A 155 13.81 19.07 7.39
C LEU A 155 12.54 19.42 8.16
N ASP A 156 11.79 18.41 8.62
CA ASP A 156 10.60 18.63 9.44
C ASP A 156 11.00 19.18 10.81
N ASP A 157 10.25 20.19 11.28
CA ASP A 157 10.47 20.79 12.61
C ASP A 157 10.25 19.78 13.74
N ASN A 158 9.45 18.73 13.49
CA ASN A 158 9.30 17.63 14.42
C ASN A 158 10.46 16.63 14.29
N ASN A 159 11.45 16.75 15.16
CA ASN A 159 12.61 15.84 15.21
C ASN A 159 12.28 14.35 15.49
N ASN A 160 11.06 14.05 15.93
CA ASN A 160 10.57 12.68 16.13
C ASN A 160 9.92 12.09 14.86
N GLU A 161 9.74 12.88 13.80
CA GLU A 161 9.31 12.37 12.51
C GLU A 161 10.36 11.41 11.94
N SER A 162 9.84 10.36 11.31
CA SER A 162 10.59 9.46 10.47
C SER A 162 9.74 9.16 9.24
N PHE A 163 10.00 9.87 8.15
CA PHE A 163 9.35 9.63 6.88
C PHE A 163 9.63 8.21 6.39
N PHE A 164 8.57 7.49 6.08
CA PHE A 164 8.60 6.12 5.57
C PHE A 164 8.29 6.05 4.07
N THR A 165 7.70 7.11 3.53
CA THR A 165 7.25 7.19 2.14
C THR A 165 7.36 8.61 1.61
N VAL A 166 7.58 8.72 0.30
CA VAL A 166 7.53 9.98 -0.45
C VAL A 166 6.94 9.70 -1.84
N SER A 167 6.19 10.65 -2.39
CA SER A 167 5.64 10.61 -3.74
C SER A 167 5.68 12.00 -4.37
N TRP A 168 5.81 12.05 -5.70
CA TRP A 168 5.70 13.28 -6.47
C TRP A 168 4.25 13.57 -6.81
N SER A 169 3.82 14.81 -6.64
CA SER A 169 2.51 15.35 -7.00
C SER A 169 2.72 16.66 -7.76
N CYS A 170 1.66 17.29 -8.26
CA CYS A 170 1.72 18.68 -8.68
C CYS A 170 0.54 19.49 -8.13
N ASP A 171 0.72 20.81 -8.06
CA ASP A 171 -0.39 21.74 -7.86
C ASP A 171 -1.19 21.95 -9.16
N ILE A 172 -2.21 22.80 -9.10
CA ILE A 172 -3.07 23.09 -10.27
C ILE A 172 -2.32 23.72 -11.45
N ASP A 173 -1.20 24.40 -11.17
CA ASP A 173 -0.36 25.05 -12.18
C ASP A 173 0.72 24.08 -12.71
N GLY A 174 0.75 22.84 -12.22
CA GLY A 174 1.73 21.83 -12.61
C GLY A 174 3.08 21.95 -11.90
N ASN A 175 3.21 22.80 -10.87
CA ASN A 175 4.46 22.88 -10.12
C ASN A 175 4.67 21.62 -9.28
N PRO A 176 5.90 21.08 -9.22
CA PRO A 176 6.17 19.84 -8.51
C PRO A 176 6.02 20.02 -7.01
N LEU A 177 5.27 19.10 -6.41
CA LEU A 177 5.09 18.95 -4.98
C LEU A 177 5.73 17.63 -4.52
N LEU A 178 6.36 17.63 -3.36
CA LEU A 178 6.71 16.42 -2.63
C LEU A 178 5.65 16.14 -1.57
N VAL A 179 5.14 14.92 -1.56
CA VAL A 179 4.17 14.43 -0.57
C VAL A 179 4.83 13.32 0.23
N ALA A 180 5.01 13.53 1.54
CA ALA A 180 5.70 12.57 2.40
C ALA A 180 4.99 12.39 3.73
N ALA A 181 5.13 11.20 4.31
CA ALA A 181 4.59 10.87 5.62
C ALA A 181 5.34 9.70 6.25
N GLY A 182 5.09 9.47 7.52
CA GLY A 182 5.81 8.47 8.29
C GLY A 182 5.23 8.24 9.67
N SER A 183 6.08 8.29 10.68
CA SER A 183 5.77 7.86 12.05
C SER A 183 4.67 8.68 12.73
N THR A 184 4.50 9.95 12.37
CA THR A 184 3.56 10.86 13.06
C THR A 184 2.12 10.77 12.56
N GLY A 185 1.89 10.14 11.40
CA GLY A 185 0.59 10.11 10.74
C GLY A 185 0.20 11.40 10.02
N ILE A 186 1.04 12.44 10.07
CA ILE A 186 0.81 13.70 9.35
C ILE A 186 1.44 13.60 7.95
N ILE A 187 0.67 13.95 6.92
CA ILE A 187 1.18 14.03 5.56
C ILE A 187 1.64 15.46 5.28
N ARG A 188 2.92 15.64 4.94
CA ARG A 188 3.48 16.92 4.50
C ARG A 188 3.41 17.01 2.98
N VAL A 189 2.86 18.11 2.49
CA VAL A 189 2.93 18.50 1.08
C VAL A 189 3.85 19.71 0.99
N ILE A 190 4.96 19.57 0.28
CA ILE A 190 6.02 20.58 0.20
C ILE A 190 6.10 21.06 -1.25
N ASN A 191 6.06 22.37 -1.44
CA ASN A 191 6.24 22.96 -2.75
C ASN A 191 7.74 23.10 -3.04
N CYS A 192 8.22 22.44 -4.10
CA CYS A 192 9.66 22.36 -4.39
C CYS A 192 10.24 23.70 -4.89
N ALA A 193 9.41 24.59 -5.44
CA ALA A 193 9.87 25.88 -5.93
C ALA A 193 10.06 26.89 -4.78
N THR A 194 9.25 26.79 -3.72
CA THR A 194 9.28 27.73 -2.58
C THR A 194 9.94 27.16 -1.34
N GLU A 195 10.22 25.85 -1.33
CA GLU A 195 10.77 25.09 -0.20
C GLU A 195 9.93 25.16 1.08
N LYS A 196 8.63 25.47 0.93
CA LYS A 196 7.69 25.64 2.03
C LYS A 196 6.65 24.54 2.05
N ILE A 197 6.11 24.28 3.24
CA ILE A 197 4.94 23.44 3.42
C ILE A 197 3.77 24.11 2.69
N HIS A 198 3.28 23.45 1.65
CA HIS A 198 2.06 23.82 0.94
C HIS A 198 0.82 23.42 1.75
N LYS A 199 0.80 22.19 2.29
CA LYS A 199 -0.25 21.67 3.18
C LYS A 199 0.31 20.69 4.20
N SER A 200 -0.39 20.56 5.32
CA SER A 200 -0.28 19.43 6.24
C SER A 200 -1.63 18.74 6.33
N LEU A 201 -1.71 17.50 5.86
CA LEU A 201 -2.94 16.72 5.87
C LEU A 201 -2.97 15.90 7.16
N VAL A 202 -3.89 16.27 8.05
CA VAL A 202 -4.05 15.66 9.37
C VAL A 202 -5.35 14.86 9.37
N GLY A 203 -5.28 13.63 9.85
CA GLY A 203 -6.49 12.84 10.08
C GLY A 203 -6.23 11.38 10.39
N HIS A 204 -5.14 10.79 9.90
CA HIS A 204 -4.77 9.42 10.27
C HIS A 204 -4.50 9.31 11.77
N GLY A 205 -4.94 8.20 12.37
CA GLY A 205 -4.76 7.89 13.79
C GLY A 205 -3.46 7.17 14.11
N GLY A 206 -2.64 6.86 13.10
CA GLY A 206 -1.39 6.13 13.23
C GLY A 206 -0.43 6.48 12.09
N SER A 207 0.75 5.85 12.08
CA SER A 207 1.77 6.07 11.05
C SER A 207 1.23 5.85 9.63
N VAL A 208 1.76 6.58 8.66
CA VAL A 208 1.46 6.38 7.24
C VAL A 208 2.61 5.59 6.63
N ASN A 209 2.29 4.43 6.07
CA ASN A 209 3.26 3.44 5.59
C ASN A 209 3.58 3.63 4.10
N GLU A 210 2.61 4.11 3.32
CA GLU A 210 2.75 4.35 1.87
C GLU A 210 1.87 5.50 1.40
N ILE A 211 2.38 6.28 0.44
CA ILE A 211 1.64 7.29 -0.30
C ILE A 211 1.86 7.09 -1.80
N LYS A 212 0.79 7.22 -2.58
CA LYS A 212 0.87 7.26 -4.05
C LYS A 212 0.02 8.40 -4.60
N SER A 213 0.59 9.16 -5.52
CA SER A 213 -0.16 10.10 -6.34
C SER A 213 -0.86 9.40 -7.50
N GLN A 214 -2.02 9.91 -7.88
CA GLN A 214 -2.80 9.33 -8.97
C GLN A 214 -2.19 9.71 -10.33
N PRO A 215 -1.85 8.75 -11.20
CA PRO A 215 -1.07 9.02 -12.42
C PRO A 215 -1.75 9.94 -13.45
N LEU A 216 -3.08 9.92 -13.54
CA LEU A 216 -3.89 10.71 -14.48
C LEU A 216 -4.33 12.08 -13.90
N LYS A 217 -4.31 12.23 -12.57
CA LYS A 217 -4.72 13.43 -11.82
C LYS A 217 -3.80 13.58 -10.59
N PRO A 218 -2.54 14.04 -10.78
CA PRO A 218 -1.50 13.96 -9.75
C PRO A 218 -1.76 14.78 -8.48
N SER A 219 -2.73 15.69 -8.49
CA SER A 219 -3.19 16.41 -7.29
C SER A 219 -4.01 15.54 -6.32
N LEU A 220 -4.35 14.31 -6.71
CA LEU A 220 -4.94 13.31 -5.83
C LEU A 220 -3.87 12.35 -5.31
N ILE A 221 -3.91 12.08 -4.01
CA ILE A 221 -3.03 11.08 -3.39
C ILE A 221 -3.84 10.11 -2.53
N ILE A 222 -3.42 8.85 -2.50
CA ILE A 222 -3.88 7.86 -1.51
C ILE A 222 -2.80 7.59 -0.48
N SER A 223 -3.21 7.40 0.77
CA SER A 223 -2.33 7.07 1.89
C SER A 223 -2.80 5.83 2.63
N ALA A 224 -1.87 4.91 2.91
CA ALA A 224 -2.06 3.69 3.69
C ALA A 224 -1.53 3.87 5.11
N SER A 225 -2.27 3.45 6.14
CA SER A 225 -1.89 3.72 7.52
C SER A 225 -2.00 2.51 8.45
N LYS A 226 -1.22 2.58 9.53
CA LYS A 226 -1.33 1.77 10.74
C LYS A 226 -2.69 1.87 11.42
N ASP A 227 -3.48 2.91 11.14
CA ASP A 227 -4.85 3.05 11.64
C ASP A 227 -5.89 2.19 10.90
N GLU A 228 -5.43 1.23 10.10
CA GLU A 228 -6.25 0.27 9.33
C GLU A 228 -7.06 0.92 8.19
N SER A 229 -6.92 2.23 7.98
CA SER A 229 -7.60 2.96 6.91
C SER A 229 -6.69 3.32 5.75
N ILE A 230 -7.30 3.42 4.57
CA ILE A 230 -6.74 4.15 3.43
C ILE A 230 -7.52 5.44 3.26
N ARG A 231 -6.86 6.51 2.82
CA ARG A 231 -7.53 7.80 2.59
C ARG A 231 -7.15 8.39 1.26
N LEU A 232 -8.14 8.91 0.53
CA LEU A 232 -7.96 9.69 -0.68
C LEU A 232 -8.00 11.18 -0.32
N TRP A 233 -6.99 11.92 -0.74
CA TRP A 233 -6.85 13.34 -0.46
C TRP A 233 -6.72 14.15 -1.74
N ASN A 234 -7.18 15.39 -1.68
CA ASN A 234 -6.83 16.42 -2.64
C ASN A 234 -5.75 17.31 -2.03
N VAL A 235 -4.54 17.31 -2.60
CA VAL A 235 -3.42 18.08 -2.02
C VAL A 235 -3.54 19.58 -2.24
N GLN A 236 -4.34 20.02 -3.22
CA GLN A 236 -4.57 21.44 -3.50
C GLN A 236 -5.46 22.06 -2.41
N THR A 237 -6.56 21.39 -2.08
CA THR A 237 -7.54 21.90 -1.11
C THR A 237 -7.28 21.42 0.31
N GLY A 238 -6.45 20.38 0.48
CA GLY A 238 -6.18 19.76 1.77
C GLY A 238 -7.33 18.90 2.29
N ILE A 239 -8.25 18.51 1.41
CA ILE A 239 -9.48 17.78 1.76
C ILE A 239 -9.21 16.28 1.81
N CYS A 240 -9.65 15.63 2.89
CA CYS A 240 -9.84 14.18 2.94
C CYS A 240 -11.17 13.87 2.22
N ILE A 241 -11.11 13.29 1.03
CA ILE A 241 -12.30 13.06 0.20
C ILE A 241 -12.99 11.76 0.63
N LEU A 242 -12.22 10.67 0.69
CA LEU A 242 -12.71 9.32 0.96
C LEU A 242 -11.85 8.64 2.03
N ILE A 243 -12.50 7.84 2.87
CA ILE A 243 -11.87 6.97 3.85
C ILE A 243 -12.31 5.53 3.54
N PHE A 244 -11.37 4.66 3.18
CA PHE A 244 -11.61 3.24 2.94
C PHE A 244 -11.33 2.48 4.22
N ALA A 245 -12.40 2.09 4.92
CA ALA A 245 -12.37 1.44 6.23
C ALA A 245 -13.75 0.86 6.56
N GLY A 246 -13.86 0.07 7.63
CA GLY A 246 -15.13 -0.46 8.11
C GLY A 246 -15.25 -1.97 7.92
N VAL A 247 -16.47 -2.48 7.68
CA VAL A 247 -16.76 -3.92 7.76
C VAL A 247 -16.04 -4.76 6.69
N GLY A 248 -15.86 -4.24 5.47
CA GLY A 248 -15.04 -4.91 4.44
C GLY A 248 -13.58 -4.43 4.38
N GLY A 249 -13.23 -3.47 5.23
CA GLY A 249 -11.91 -2.84 5.34
C GLY A 249 -10.77 -3.80 5.69
N HIS A 250 -9.56 -3.25 5.70
CA HIS A 250 -8.44 -3.93 6.33
C HIS A 250 -8.70 -4.10 7.84
N ARG A 251 -8.17 -5.18 8.41
CA ARG A 251 -8.32 -5.53 9.84
C ARG A 251 -7.07 -5.31 10.67
N HIS A 252 -5.98 -4.92 10.01
CA HIS A 252 -4.70 -4.55 10.59
C HIS A 252 -4.04 -3.47 9.71
N GLU A 253 -2.83 -3.06 10.07
CA GLU A 253 -2.07 -2.00 9.39
C GLU A 253 -2.04 -2.18 7.87
N VAL A 254 -2.39 -1.12 7.13
CA VAL A 254 -2.24 -1.11 5.67
C VAL A 254 -0.81 -0.71 5.36
N LEU A 255 -0.10 -1.55 4.61
CA LEU A 255 1.34 -1.42 4.38
C LEU A 255 1.66 -0.81 3.02
N SER A 256 0.86 -1.09 1.99
CA SER A 256 1.07 -0.54 0.65
C SER A 256 -0.25 -0.26 -0.07
N VAL A 257 -0.17 0.69 -0.99
CA VAL A 257 -1.25 1.09 -1.91
C VAL A 257 -0.65 1.38 -3.28
N ASP A 258 -1.44 1.17 -4.33
CA ASP A 258 -1.07 1.53 -5.70
C ASP A 258 -2.30 1.80 -6.56
N PHE A 259 -2.29 2.92 -7.29
CA PHE A 259 -3.36 3.23 -8.24
C PHE A 259 -3.24 2.37 -9.48
N HIS A 260 -4.39 2.04 -10.08
CA HIS A 260 -4.38 1.50 -11.44
C HIS A 260 -3.85 2.57 -12.41
N ALA A 261 -2.95 2.18 -13.31
CA ALA A 261 -2.24 3.13 -14.18
C ALA A 261 -3.19 3.86 -15.15
N SER A 262 -4.24 3.19 -15.63
CA SER A 262 -5.18 3.70 -16.65
C SER A 262 -6.64 3.79 -16.18
N ASP A 263 -6.99 3.25 -15.01
CA ASP A 263 -8.36 3.33 -14.46
C ASP A 263 -8.33 4.24 -13.23
N ILE A 264 -8.74 5.49 -13.44
CA ILE A 264 -8.74 6.51 -12.39
C ILE A 264 -9.59 6.14 -11.16
N TYR A 265 -10.50 5.17 -11.30
CA TYR A 265 -11.43 4.78 -10.25
C TYR A 265 -10.94 3.59 -9.42
N ARG A 266 -9.81 2.97 -9.76
CA ARG A 266 -9.33 1.76 -9.09
C ARG A 266 -7.97 1.94 -8.44
N PHE A 267 -7.80 1.27 -7.31
CA PHE A 267 -6.50 1.08 -6.67
C PHE A 267 -6.47 -0.24 -5.91
N ALA A 268 -5.27 -0.74 -5.65
CA ALA A 268 -5.01 -1.91 -4.82
C ALA A 268 -4.39 -1.47 -3.49
N SER A 269 -4.66 -2.22 -2.43
CA SER A 269 -4.03 -2.06 -1.12
C SER A 269 -3.68 -3.41 -0.52
N CYS A 270 -2.69 -3.46 0.36
CA CYS A 270 -2.29 -4.68 1.04
C CYS A 270 -1.77 -4.39 2.45
N GLY A 271 -1.79 -5.38 3.35
CA GLY A 271 -1.47 -5.11 4.76
C GLY A 271 -1.11 -6.31 5.63
N MET A 272 -1.05 -6.04 6.93
CA MET A 272 -0.75 -6.99 8.01
C MET A 272 -1.88 -8.01 8.27
N ASP A 273 -3.02 -7.86 7.60
CA ASP A 273 -4.11 -8.84 7.62
C ASP A 273 -3.97 -9.90 6.53
N ASN A 274 -2.80 -9.98 5.88
CA ASN A 274 -2.44 -10.92 4.83
C ASN A 274 -3.27 -10.79 3.54
N THR A 275 -4.08 -9.73 3.42
CA THR A 275 -4.94 -9.53 2.26
C THR A 275 -4.36 -8.51 1.28
N VAL A 276 -4.66 -8.72 0.00
CA VAL A 276 -4.69 -7.68 -1.02
C VAL A 276 -6.16 -7.34 -1.30
N LYS A 277 -6.50 -6.06 -1.34
CA LYS A 277 -7.85 -5.57 -1.63
C LYS A 277 -7.84 -4.65 -2.83
N ILE A 278 -8.82 -4.79 -3.72
CA ILE A 278 -9.05 -3.86 -4.83
C ILE A 278 -10.27 -3.03 -4.52
N TRP A 279 -10.14 -1.72 -4.66
CA TRP A 279 -11.17 -0.76 -4.32
C TRP A 279 -11.65 -0.03 -5.57
N SER A 280 -12.96 0.26 -5.61
CA SER A 280 -13.55 1.14 -6.60
C SER A 280 -13.97 2.45 -5.93
N MET A 281 -13.69 3.56 -6.60
CA MET A 281 -14.06 4.91 -6.19
C MET A 281 -15.16 5.49 -7.09
N ARG A 282 -15.63 4.72 -8.08
CA ARG A 282 -16.49 5.21 -9.17
C ARG A 282 -17.78 5.87 -8.66
N GLU A 283 -18.45 5.21 -7.71
CA GLU A 283 -19.69 5.71 -7.10
C GLU A 283 -19.50 6.99 -6.27
N PHE A 284 -18.27 7.23 -5.80
CA PHE A 284 -17.92 8.37 -4.95
C PHE A 284 -17.23 9.50 -5.72
N TRP A 285 -17.02 9.34 -7.03
CA TRP A 285 -16.33 10.32 -7.85
C TRP A 285 -16.96 11.73 -7.83
N PRO A 286 -18.29 11.91 -7.69
CA PRO A 286 -18.86 13.25 -7.51
C PRO A 286 -18.28 14.02 -6.32
N TYR A 287 -17.83 13.33 -5.26
CA TYR A 287 -17.15 13.97 -4.13
C TYR A 287 -15.72 14.37 -4.47
N VAL A 288 -15.04 13.60 -5.31
CA VAL A 288 -13.72 13.97 -5.84
C VAL A 288 -13.82 15.27 -6.64
N GLU A 289 -14.78 15.38 -7.56
CA GLU A 289 -14.97 16.62 -8.33
C GLU A 289 -15.37 17.79 -7.42
N LYS A 290 -16.28 17.56 -6.47
CA LYS A 290 -16.69 18.57 -5.47
C LYS A 290 -15.51 19.08 -4.65
N SER A 291 -14.48 18.28 -4.39
CA SER A 291 -13.34 18.69 -3.58
C SER A 291 -12.49 19.78 -4.23
N TYR A 292 -12.57 19.97 -5.56
CA TYR A 292 -11.82 21.00 -6.28
C TYR A 292 -12.51 22.37 -6.23
N SER A 293 -13.84 22.38 -6.13
CA SER A 293 -14.63 23.62 -6.03
C SER A 293 -15.03 23.95 -4.58
N TRP A 294 -14.54 23.21 -3.59
CA TRP A 294 -14.88 23.41 -2.18
C TRP A 294 -14.14 24.62 -1.60
N THR A 295 -14.89 25.56 -1.04
CA THR A 295 -14.35 26.84 -0.53
C THR A 295 -14.44 27.00 0.98
N ASP A 296 -15.20 26.16 1.69
CA ASP A 296 -15.24 26.19 3.16
C ASP A 296 -14.04 25.42 3.75
N ALA A 297 -13.90 25.42 5.07
CA ALA A 297 -12.85 24.67 5.77
C ALA A 297 -12.83 23.19 5.34
N PRO A 298 -11.65 22.56 5.15
CA PRO A 298 -11.55 21.15 4.77
C PRO A 298 -12.27 20.20 5.72
N SER A 299 -12.33 20.54 7.02
CA SER A 299 -13.02 19.75 8.05
C SER A 299 -14.53 19.68 7.90
N LYS A 300 -15.14 20.58 7.12
CA LYS A 300 -16.58 20.58 6.85
C LYS A 300 -16.93 19.85 5.56
N PHE A 301 -15.93 19.42 4.79
CA PHE A 301 -16.17 18.65 3.58
C PHE A 301 -16.93 17.36 3.93
N PRO A 302 -17.96 16.96 3.16
CA PRO A 302 -18.74 15.75 3.44
C PRO A 302 -17.97 14.49 3.03
N THR A 303 -16.85 14.19 3.70
CA THR A 303 -16.01 13.01 3.50
C THR A 303 -16.84 11.73 3.55
N LYS A 304 -16.61 10.81 2.61
CA LYS A 304 -17.34 9.55 2.52
C LYS A 304 -16.52 8.35 2.96
N PHE A 305 -17.21 7.36 3.50
CA PHE A 305 -16.62 6.11 3.93
C PHE A 305 -16.94 5.01 2.92
N VAL A 306 -15.91 4.36 2.40
CA VAL A 306 -16.01 3.25 1.46
C VAL A 306 -15.71 1.96 2.23
N GLN A 307 -16.74 1.16 2.48
CA GLN A 307 -16.63 0.04 3.42
C GLN A 307 -16.27 -1.29 2.77
N PHE A 308 -16.60 -1.46 1.49
CA PHE A 308 -16.49 -2.75 0.81
C PHE A 308 -15.55 -2.63 -0.39
N PRO A 309 -14.47 -3.42 -0.43
CA PRO A 309 -13.64 -3.52 -1.63
C PRO A 309 -14.38 -4.32 -2.71
N ALA A 310 -14.01 -4.08 -3.96
CA ALA A 310 -14.46 -4.87 -5.10
C ALA A 310 -13.90 -6.30 -5.06
N LEU A 311 -12.70 -6.49 -4.51
CA LEU A 311 -12.06 -7.79 -4.32
C LEU A 311 -11.31 -7.83 -2.98
N VAL A 312 -11.32 -9.00 -2.33
CA VAL A 312 -10.40 -9.37 -1.24
C VAL A 312 -9.71 -10.66 -1.65
N ALA A 313 -8.39 -10.67 -1.64
CA ALA A 313 -7.57 -11.81 -2.03
C ALA A 313 -6.56 -12.14 -0.91
N GLU A 314 -6.47 -13.41 -0.55
CA GLU A 314 -5.47 -13.97 0.38
C GLU A 314 -4.45 -14.76 -0.46
N VAL A 315 -3.49 -14.06 -1.04
CA VAL A 315 -2.51 -14.65 -1.98
C VAL A 315 -1.27 -15.20 -1.27
N HIS A 316 -0.94 -14.62 -0.11
CA HIS A 316 0.26 -14.91 0.65
C HIS A 316 -0.09 -15.52 2.00
N SER A 317 0.87 -16.22 2.61
CA SER A 317 0.67 -16.88 3.91
C SER A 317 0.83 -15.93 5.11
N ASN A 318 1.35 -14.72 4.87
CA ASN A 318 1.69 -13.73 5.90
C ASN A 318 1.40 -12.31 5.39
N TYR A 319 1.83 -11.29 6.15
CA TYR A 319 1.60 -9.89 5.81
C TYR A 319 2.04 -9.58 4.38
N VAL A 320 1.31 -8.73 3.69
CA VAL A 320 1.68 -8.30 2.33
C VAL A 320 2.19 -6.87 2.42
N ASP A 321 3.49 -6.66 2.22
CA ASP A 321 4.15 -5.38 2.49
C ASP A 321 4.42 -4.53 1.24
N CYS A 322 4.20 -5.08 0.04
CA CYS A 322 4.27 -4.32 -1.20
C CYS A 322 3.32 -4.88 -2.25
N THR A 323 2.53 -4.00 -2.87
CA THR A 323 1.64 -4.33 -4.00
C THR A 323 1.75 -3.27 -5.09
N ARG A 324 1.72 -3.69 -6.36
CA ARG A 324 1.69 -2.81 -7.54
C ARG A 324 0.81 -3.40 -8.64
N TRP A 325 0.23 -2.54 -9.46
CA TRP A 325 -0.40 -2.97 -10.70
C TRP A 325 0.64 -3.25 -11.80
N LEU A 326 0.39 -4.27 -12.61
CA LEU A 326 1.09 -4.54 -13.86
C LEU A 326 0.03 -4.77 -14.96
N GLY A 327 -0.33 -3.69 -15.66
CA GLY A 327 -1.57 -3.70 -16.45
C GLY A 327 -2.76 -3.97 -15.54
N ASP A 328 -3.58 -4.95 -15.90
CA ASP A 328 -4.74 -5.41 -15.10
C ASP A 328 -4.37 -6.52 -14.08
N PHE A 329 -3.10 -6.92 -14.01
CA PHE A 329 -2.59 -7.90 -13.04
C PHE A 329 -2.02 -7.23 -11.79
N ILE A 330 -1.81 -8.03 -10.73
CA ILE A 330 -1.22 -7.57 -9.48
C ILE A 330 0.13 -8.24 -9.24
N LEU A 331 1.15 -7.42 -9.00
CA LEU A 331 2.39 -7.83 -8.36
C LEU A 331 2.25 -7.64 -6.85
N SER A 332 2.59 -8.65 -6.06
CA SER A 332 2.54 -8.55 -4.60
C SER A 332 3.59 -9.41 -3.92
N LYS A 333 4.01 -9.00 -2.73
CA LYS A 333 5.11 -9.60 -1.99
C LYS A 333 4.77 -9.78 -0.52
N SER A 334 5.27 -10.88 0.05
CA SER A 334 5.31 -11.14 1.48
C SER A 334 6.69 -11.67 1.90
N VAL A 335 6.77 -12.65 2.81
CA VAL A 335 8.00 -13.17 3.44
C VAL A 335 8.63 -14.35 2.71
N GLU A 336 7.97 -14.86 1.69
CA GLU A 336 8.29 -16.09 0.97
C GLU A 336 9.53 -15.97 0.06
N ASN A 337 10.28 -14.85 0.14
CA ASN A 337 11.43 -14.54 -0.71
C ASN A 337 11.08 -14.56 -2.21
N GLU A 338 9.86 -14.20 -2.57
CA GLU A 338 9.41 -14.08 -3.95
C GLU A 338 8.39 -12.96 -4.10
N ILE A 339 8.27 -12.44 -5.31
CA ILE A 339 7.15 -11.60 -5.74
C ILE A 339 6.25 -12.48 -6.61
N LEU A 340 4.94 -12.35 -6.42
CA LEU A 340 3.93 -13.07 -7.20
C LEU A 340 3.25 -12.10 -8.16
N LEU A 341 3.14 -12.50 -9.43
CA LEU A 341 2.19 -11.91 -10.39
C LEU A 341 0.94 -12.80 -10.44
N TRP A 342 -0.23 -12.21 -10.26
CA TRP A 342 -1.49 -12.93 -10.23
C TRP A 342 -2.64 -12.11 -10.82
N GLU A 343 -3.68 -12.79 -11.29
CA GLU A 343 -4.87 -12.18 -11.87
C GLU A 343 -5.94 -11.90 -10.82
N PRO A 344 -6.43 -10.65 -10.71
CA PRO A 344 -7.54 -10.32 -9.82
C PRO A 344 -8.89 -10.70 -10.45
N ILE A 345 -9.31 -11.94 -10.23
CA ILE A 345 -10.59 -12.45 -10.74
C ILE A 345 -11.74 -11.90 -9.89
N THR A 346 -12.62 -11.09 -10.50
CA THR A 346 -13.84 -10.59 -9.85
C THR A 346 -14.99 -11.59 -9.94
N LYS A 347 -15.97 -11.51 -9.03
CA LYS A 347 -17.13 -12.42 -8.99
C LYS A 347 -17.99 -12.39 -10.27
N GLU A 348 -17.90 -11.34 -11.06
CA GLU A 348 -18.60 -11.23 -12.36
C GLU A 348 -17.90 -12.06 -13.46
N GLN A 349 -16.62 -12.39 -13.28
CA GLN A 349 -15.77 -13.05 -14.28
C GLN A 349 -15.62 -14.57 -14.04
N SER A 350 -15.96 -15.11 -12.86
CA SER A 350 -15.86 -16.55 -12.59
C SER A 350 -17.10 -17.14 -11.93
N LEU A 351 -17.50 -18.33 -12.42
CA LEU A 351 -18.55 -19.17 -11.82
C LEU A 351 -18.03 -19.97 -10.61
N SER A 352 -16.71 -20.07 -10.45
CA SER A 352 -16.04 -20.72 -9.33
C SER A 352 -15.71 -19.68 -8.25
N GLU A 353 -16.54 -19.60 -7.21
CA GLU A 353 -16.22 -18.82 -6.02
C GLU A 353 -14.87 -19.29 -5.45
N GLY A 354 -13.87 -18.41 -5.47
CA GLY A 354 -12.79 -18.47 -4.50
C GLY A 354 -11.41 -18.96 -4.91
N TYR A 355 -10.96 -18.65 -6.13
CA TYR A 355 -9.59 -18.96 -6.55
C TYR A 355 -8.84 -17.71 -7.01
N ILE A 356 -7.54 -17.66 -6.67
CA ILE A 356 -6.58 -16.67 -7.15
C ILE A 356 -5.67 -17.38 -8.14
N ASP A 357 -5.55 -16.84 -9.35
CA ASP A 357 -4.69 -17.40 -10.39
C ASP A 357 -3.29 -16.77 -10.31
N VAL A 358 -2.30 -17.54 -9.86
CA VAL A 358 -0.90 -17.10 -9.82
C VAL A 358 -0.22 -17.47 -11.14
N LEU A 359 0.27 -16.45 -11.84
CA LEU A 359 0.80 -16.57 -13.19
C LEU A 359 2.32 -16.74 -13.20
N GLN A 360 3.02 -15.92 -12.41
CA GLN A 360 4.49 -15.89 -12.41
C GLN A 360 5.08 -15.66 -11.02
N LYS A 361 6.30 -16.17 -10.82
CA LYS A 361 7.09 -16.01 -9.59
C LYS A 361 8.44 -15.39 -9.90
N TYR A 362 8.80 -14.36 -9.14
CA TYR A 362 10.10 -13.70 -9.22
C TYR A 362 10.88 -13.96 -7.92
N PRO A 363 11.83 -14.92 -7.91
CA PRO A 363 12.61 -15.21 -6.72
C PRO A 363 13.49 -14.03 -6.26
N VAL A 364 13.48 -13.75 -4.95
CA VAL A 364 14.26 -12.71 -4.29
C VAL A 364 14.85 -13.27 -2.98
N PRO A 365 15.96 -14.02 -3.04
CA PRO A 365 16.60 -14.58 -1.85
C PRO A 365 16.91 -13.53 -0.78
N ASP A 366 16.81 -13.93 0.49
CA ASP A 366 17.08 -13.10 1.66
C ASP A 366 16.20 -11.84 1.73
N CYS A 367 14.96 -11.90 1.26
CA CYS A 367 14.01 -10.79 1.25
C CYS A 367 12.74 -11.12 2.07
N ASN A 368 12.95 -11.57 3.30
CA ASN A 368 11.91 -12.03 4.23
C ASN A 368 11.66 -11.09 5.42
N ILE A 369 12.34 -9.94 5.48
CA ILE A 369 12.08 -8.92 6.50
C ILE A 369 11.00 -7.95 6.02
N TRP A 370 10.25 -7.38 6.96
CA TRP A 370 9.19 -6.41 6.67
C TRP A 370 9.74 -5.14 6.03
N PHE A 371 8.88 -4.43 5.30
CA PHE A 371 9.15 -3.09 4.77
C PHE A 371 10.26 -3.08 3.72
N MET A 372 10.10 -3.95 2.71
CA MET A 372 10.98 -4.08 1.54
C MET A 372 10.17 -3.83 0.27
N LYS A 373 10.33 -2.65 -0.33
CA LYS A 373 9.52 -2.18 -1.46
C LYS A 373 10.23 -2.44 -2.78
N PHE A 374 9.55 -3.13 -3.70
CA PHE A 374 9.98 -3.19 -5.09
C PHE A 374 9.47 -1.96 -5.88
N SER A 375 10.17 -1.63 -6.96
CA SER A 375 9.79 -0.58 -7.90
C SER A 375 9.81 -1.10 -9.32
N CYS A 376 9.04 -0.48 -10.19
CA CYS A 376 9.09 -0.72 -11.63
C CYS A 376 9.58 0.55 -12.35
N ASP A 377 10.14 0.39 -13.55
CA ASP A 377 10.35 1.52 -14.45
C ASP A 377 9.01 2.07 -14.97
N PHE A 378 9.06 3.25 -15.60
CA PHE A 378 7.85 3.93 -16.07
C PHE A 378 7.04 3.08 -17.07
N HIS A 379 7.74 2.31 -17.91
CA HIS A 379 7.12 1.48 -18.94
C HIS A 379 6.68 0.10 -18.46
N LEU A 380 6.92 -0.23 -17.18
CA LEU A 380 6.65 -1.55 -16.61
C LEU A 380 7.35 -2.67 -17.40
N ASN A 381 8.57 -2.41 -17.89
CA ASN A 381 9.43 -3.41 -18.51
C ASN A 381 10.28 -4.13 -17.48
N GLN A 382 10.68 -3.41 -16.43
CA GLN A 382 11.63 -3.86 -15.42
C GLN A 382 11.07 -3.66 -14.02
N LEU A 383 11.31 -4.65 -13.16
CA LEU A 383 11.09 -4.58 -11.73
C LEU A 383 12.42 -4.70 -11.01
N ALA A 384 12.67 -3.84 -10.03
CA ALA A 384 13.85 -3.89 -9.18
C ALA A 384 13.45 -4.05 -7.71
N ILE A 385 14.18 -4.89 -6.98
CA ILE A 385 13.97 -5.08 -5.54
C ILE A 385 15.29 -5.34 -4.82
N GLY A 386 15.44 -4.72 -3.65
CA GLY A 386 16.53 -4.98 -2.72
C GLY A 386 16.23 -6.13 -1.76
N ASN A 387 17.26 -6.71 -1.15
CA ASN A 387 17.11 -7.71 -0.09
C ASN A 387 17.78 -7.27 1.23
N SER A 388 17.73 -8.10 2.27
CA SER A 388 18.30 -7.78 3.59
C SER A 388 19.84 -7.72 3.60
N GLU A 389 20.48 -8.33 2.59
CA GLU A 389 21.93 -8.50 2.48
C GLU A 389 22.59 -7.45 1.56
N GLY A 390 21.85 -6.43 1.12
CA GLY A 390 22.39 -5.37 0.25
C GLY A 390 22.54 -5.78 -1.22
N LYS A 391 21.82 -6.82 -1.67
CA LYS A 391 21.73 -7.22 -3.08
C LYS A 391 20.49 -6.62 -3.72
N VAL A 392 20.57 -6.32 -5.01
CA VAL A 392 19.43 -5.89 -5.84
C VAL A 392 19.20 -6.89 -6.95
N TYR A 393 17.94 -7.25 -7.17
CA TYR A 393 17.48 -8.11 -8.24
C TYR A 393 16.66 -7.27 -9.21
N VAL A 394 17.04 -7.28 -10.49
CA VAL A 394 16.34 -6.58 -11.57
C VAL A 394 15.78 -7.63 -12.52
N TRP A 395 14.47 -7.67 -12.66
CA TRP A 395 13.71 -8.62 -13.47
C TRP A 395 13.09 -7.93 -14.67
N GLU A 396 13.05 -8.59 -15.80
CA GLU A 396 12.15 -8.26 -16.90
C GLU A 396 10.77 -8.84 -16.57
N VAL A 397 9.73 -8.01 -16.63
CA VAL A 397 8.37 -8.41 -16.18
C VAL A 397 7.41 -8.70 -17.32
N GLN A 398 7.75 -8.34 -18.55
CA GLN A 398 6.90 -8.56 -19.74
C GLN A 398 7.14 -9.94 -20.40
N THR A 399 8.10 -10.72 -19.88
CA THR A 399 8.44 -12.05 -20.40
C THR A 399 7.85 -13.16 -19.52
N SER A 400 7.59 -14.32 -20.12
CA SER A 400 7.14 -15.53 -19.41
C SER A 400 7.93 -16.74 -19.92
N PRO A 401 8.70 -17.45 -19.06
CA PRO A 401 8.94 -17.15 -17.65
C PRO A 401 9.69 -15.81 -17.44
N PRO A 402 9.64 -15.24 -16.21
CA PRO A 402 10.42 -14.06 -15.87
C PRO A 402 11.91 -14.23 -16.13
N VAL A 403 12.55 -13.19 -16.68
CA VAL A 403 13.99 -13.17 -16.92
C VAL A 403 14.69 -12.25 -15.91
N LEU A 404 15.66 -12.79 -15.17
CA LEU A 404 16.53 -11.97 -14.32
C LEU A 404 17.51 -11.22 -15.21
N ILE A 405 17.40 -9.89 -15.26
CA ILE A 405 18.32 -9.03 -16.02
C ILE A 405 19.65 -8.91 -15.28
N ALA A 406 19.60 -8.59 -13.99
CA ALA A 406 20.81 -8.35 -13.22
C ALA A 406 20.65 -8.70 -11.75
N ARG A 407 21.77 -9.16 -11.17
CA ARG A 407 21.95 -9.31 -9.72
C ARG A 407 23.07 -8.39 -9.27
N LEU A 408 22.72 -7.24 -8.72
CA LEU A 408 23.67 -6.22 -8.29
C LEU A 408 24.07 -6.49 -6.84
N SER A 409 25.35 -6.36 -6.55
CA SER A 409 25.86 -6.47 -5.19
C SER A 409 27.15 -5.66 -5.06
N ASN A 410 27.32 -4.99 -3.94
CA ASN A 410 28.58 -4.35 -3.58
C ASN A 410 29.10 -5.01 -2.30
N PRO A 411 30.31 -5.61 -2.27
CA PRO A 411 30.83 -6.28 -1.08
C PRO A 411 30.90 -5.41 0.19
N GLN A 412 30.92 -4.08 0.02
CA GLN A 412 30.95 -3.11 1.11
C GLN A 412 29.54 -2.71 1.61
N LEU A 413 28.48 -3.05 0.87
CA LEU A 413 27.09 -2.77 1.23
C LEU A 413 26.43 -4.06 1.69
N LYS A 414 26.17 -4.16 2.99
CA LYS A 414 25.51 -5.33 3.62
C LYS A 414 24.24 -4.96 4.38
N SER A 415 23.79 -3.71 4.24
CA SER A 415 22.55 -3.23 4.86
C SER A 415 21.35 -3.57 3.99
N ALA A 416 20.20 -3.78 4.62
CA ALA A 416 18.94 -3.95 3.92
C ALA A 416 18.65 -2.76 3.00
N ILE A 417 18.28 -3.07 1.75
CA ILE A 417 17.85 -2.07 0.75
C ILE A 417 16.33 -1.96 0.82
N ARG A 418 15.84 -0.91 1.49
CA ARG A 418 14.41 -0.76 1.81
C ARG A 418 13.52 -0.48 0.62
N GLN A 419 14.04 0.24 -0.37
CA GLN A 419 13.34 0.55 -1.59
C GLN A 419 14.36 0.84 -2.70
N THR A 420 14.04 0.42 -3.92
CA THR A 420 14.78 0.78 -5.13
C THR A 420 14.02 1.86 -5.90
N ALA A 421 14.71 2.55 -6.80
CA ALA A 421 14.10 3.38 -7.83
C ALA A 421 14.79 3.14 -9.17
N VAL A 422 14.00 2.86 -10.20
CA VAL A 422 14.47 2.68 -11.58
C VAL A 422 14.14 3.94 -12.36
N SER A 423 15.06 4.43 -13.20
CA SER A 423 14.83 5.62 -14.04
C SER A 423 13.75 5.37 -15.08
N PHE A 424 13.27 6.45 -15.71
CA PHE A 424 12.20 6.42 -16.71
C PHE A 424 12.40 5.35 -17.80
N ASP A 425 13.61 5.24 -18.33
CA ASP A 425 14.03 4.31 -19.39
C ASP A 425 14.68 3.01 -18.85
N GLY A 426 14.79 2.88 -17.53
CA GLY A 426 15.47 1.78 -16.86
C GLY A 426 17.00 1.74 -17.00
N SER A 427 17.64 2.81 -17.49
CA SER A 427 19.10 2.90 -17.59
C SER A 427 19.82 3.05 -16.24
N HIS A 428 19.15 3.58 -15.23
CA HIS A 428 19.68 3.76 -13.88
C HIS A 428 18.81 3.02 -12.86
N CYS A 429 19.47 2.37 -11.90
CA CYS A 429 18.83 1.79 -10.72
C CYS A 429 19.52 2.35 -9.47
N ILE A 430 18.76 3.01 -8.61
CA ILE A 430 19.22 3.54 -7.32
C ILE A 430 18.63 2.64 -6.21
N ASN A 431 19.40 2.40 -5.14
CA ASN A 431 19.05 1.53 -4.03
C ASN A 431 19.51 2.08 -2.68
#